data_AF-J9GAF6-F1
#
_entry.id   AF-J9GAF6-F1
#
_cell.length_a   1.000
_cell.length_b   1.000
_cell.length_c   1.000
_cell.angle_alpha   90.00
_cell.angle_beta   90.00
_cell.angle_gamma   90.00
#
_symmetry.space_group_name_H-M   'P 1'
#
loop_
_entity.id
_entity.type
_entity.pdbx_description
1 polymer ?
#
loop_
_entity_poly.entity_id
_entity_poly.type
_entity_poly.pdbx_seq_one_letter_code
_entity_poly.pdbx_strand_id
1 'polypeptide(L)'
;MKTTLFTLLCAGCFSLTAFANQSKAATQTDRPAKIWRYRVALADKKNCGYTVKHPEAFLSTASIQRRRRLGLKVDQHDLPLTPSYLQQLREVGMKICYQSKWNNTVVVETADTTQMRKVRRFPS
;
A
#
# COMPACT_ATOMS: atom_id res chain seq x y z
N MET A 1 94.96 15.78 -15.27
CA MET A 1 95.43 15.74 -13.88
C MET A 1 94.35 16.35 -12.99
N LYS A 2 93.93 15.61 -11.94
CA LYS A 2 93.35 16.12 -10.67
C LYS A 2 91.99 16.86 -10.78
N THR A 3 90.94 16.66 -9.97
CA THR A 3 90.55 15.79 -8.85
C THR A 3 89.13 16.24 -8.46
N THR A 4 88.27 15.30 -8.04
CA THR A 4 87.16 15.41 -7.05
C THR A 4 86.29 16.69 -6.99
N LEU A 5 84.96 16.52 -6.98
CA LEU A 5 84.21 16.48 -5.70
C LEU A 5 82.76 16.00 -5.93
N PHE A 6 82.39 14.94 -5.23
CA PHE A 6 81.02 14.43 -5.10
C PHE A 6 80.32 15.27 -4.02
N THR A 7 79.16 15.85 -4.32
CA THR A 7 78.26 16.39 -3.30
C THR A 7 76.85 15.85 -3.52
N LEU A 8 76.45 15.01 -2.57
CA LEU A 8 75.11 14.51 -2.30
C LEU A 8 74.08 15.64 -2.08
N LEU A 9 72.81 15.34 -2.42
CA LEU A 9 71.49 15.92 -2.03
C LEU A 9 70.71 16.35 -3.28
N CYS A 10 69.46 15.96 -3.55
CA CYS A 10 68.46 15.21 -2.83
C CYS A 10 67.76 14.30 -3.85
N ALA A 11 67.73 13.00 -3.56
CA ALA A 11 66.75 12.11 -4.16
C ALA A 11 65.38 12.45 -3.57
N GLY A 12 64.33 12.38 -4.39
CA GLY A 12 62.98 12.25 -3.88
C GLY A 12 61.97 13.16 -4.54
N CYS A 13 61.51 12.73 -5.72
CA CYS A 13 60.09 12.70 -6.05
C CYS A 13 59.32 14.00 -5.77
N PHE A 14 59.25 14.88 -6.77
CA PHE A 14 58.13 15.81 -6.91
C PHE A 14 56.87 14.96 -7.17
N SER A 15 56.31 14.41 -6.09
CA SER A 15 55.06 13.65 -6.14
C SER A 15 53.97 14.65 -6.53
N LEU A 16 53.48 14.55 -7.77
CA LEU A 16 52.18 15.10 -8.13
C LEU A 16 51.18 14.57 -7.08
N THR A 17 50.81 15.40 -6.12
CA THR A 17 49.64 15.14 -5.30
C THR A 17 48.44 15.36 -6.19
N ALA A 18 48.04 14.29 -6.89
CA ALA A 18 46.72 14.21 -7.46
C ALA A 18 45.73 14.42 -6.31
N PHE A 19 45.07 15.57 -6.28
CA PHE A 19 43.89 15.76 -5.46
C PHE A 19 42.86 14.76 -5.96
N ALA A 20 42.74 13.63 -5.26
CA ALA A 20 41.66 12.70 -5.46
C ALA A 20 40.36 13.49 -5.26
N ASN A 21 39.65 13.75 -6.35
CA ASN A 21 38.32 14.31 -6.31
C ASN A 21 37.42 13.25 -5.67
N GLN A 22 37.33 13.25 -4.34
CA GLN A 22 36.31 12.50 -3.62
C GLN A 22 34.98 13.18 -3.90
N SER A 23 34.39 12.87 -5.05
CA SER A 23 32.94 12.92 -5.17
C SER A 23 32.41 11.93 -4.13
N LYS A 24 32.06 12.43 -2.94
CA LYS A 24 31.19 11.72 -2.01
C LYS A 24 29.96 11.36 -2.82
N ALA A 25 29.87 10.12 -3.27
CA ALA A 25 28.61 9.56 -3.73
C ALA A 25 27.65 9.78 -2.57
N ALA A 26 26.72 10.71 -2.74
CA ALA A 26 25.66 10.90 -1.78
C ALA A 26 24.98 9.54 -1.66
N THR A 27 25.13 8.88 -0.50
CA THR A 27 24.36 7.69 -0.19
C THR A 27 22.90 8.12 -0.23
N GLN A 28 22.26 7.88 -1.37
CA GLN A 28 20.86 8.19 -1.58
C GLN A 28 20.11 7.42 -0.51
N THR A 29 19.60 8.15 0.47
CA THR A 29 18.81 7.56 1.55
C THR A 29 17.61 6.87 0.89
N ASP A 30 17.53 5.56 1.05
CA ASP A 30 16.46 4.72 0.52
C ASP A 30 15.15 5.12 1.22
N ARG A 31 14.47 6.13 0.67
CA ARG A 31 13.17 6.54 1.17
C ARG A 31 12.22 5.37 0.88
N PRO A 32 11.46 4.88 1.88
CA PRO A 32 10.54 3.79 1.63
C PRO A 32 9.59 4.18 0.49
N ALA A 33 9.34 3.23 -0.41
CA ALA A 33 8.48 3.45 -1.57
C ALA A 33 7.13 4.05 -1.13
N LYS A 34 6.69 5.10 -1.82
CA LYS A 34 5.44 5.77 -1.48
C LYS A 34 4.25 4.84 -1.72
N ILE A 35 3.40 4.69 -0.72
CA ILE A 35 2.20 3.87 -0.76
C ILE A 35 0.96 4.76 -0.62
N TRP A 36 -0.07 4.47 -1.40
CA TRP A 36 -1.33 5.22 -1.42
C TRP A 36 -2.48 4.36 -0.90
N ARG A 37 -3.43 4.99 -0.21
CA ARG A 37 -4.67 4.36 0.23
C ARG A 37 -5.88 5.08 -0.34
N TYR A 38 -6.85 4.30 -0.80
CA TYR A 38 -8.09 4.81 -1.38
C TYR A 38 -9.29 4.14 -0.70
N ARG A 39 -10.33 4.92 -0.41
CA ARG A 39 -11.64 4.37 -0.09
C ARG A 39 -12.41 4.17 -1.39
N VAL A 40 -12.78 2.93 -1.66
CA VAL A 40 -13.60 2.51 -2.80
C VAL A 40 -15.01 2.27 -2.29
N ALA A 41 -16.00 2.98 -2.85
CA ALA A 41 -17.40 2.67 -2.66
C ALA A 41 -17.81 1.55 -3.62
N LEU A 42 -18.58 0.59 -3.12
CA LEU A 42 -19.13 -0.50 -3.92
C LEU A 42 -20.55 -0.13 -4.36
N ALA A 43 -20.96 -0.59 -5.54
CA ALA A 43 -22.29 -0.29 -6.10
C ALA A 43 -23.44 -0.68 -5.19
N ASP A 44 -23.41 -1.93 -4.74
CA ASP A 44 -24.50 -2.55 -4.01
C ASP A 44 -23.97 -3.70 -3.14
N LYS A 45 -24.91 -4.40 -2.51
CA LYS A 45 -24.68 -5.66 -1.79
C LYS A 45 -25.46 -6.82 -2.40
N LYS A 46 -25.80 -6.71 -3.69
CA LYS A 46 -26.48 -7.78 -4.41
C LYS A 46 -25.53 -8.95 -4.58
N ASN A 47 -26.09 -10.15 -4.64
CA ASN A 47 -25.33 -11.39 -4.79
C ASN A 47 -24.24 -11.59 -3.71
N CYS A 48 -24.43 -11.01 -2.50
CA CYS A 48 -23.51 -11.21 -1.38
C CYS A 48 -23.59 -12.61 -0.74
N GLY A 49 -24.51 -13.47 -1.21
CA GLY A 49 -24.75 -14.81 -0.69
C GLY A 49 -25.71 -14.87 0.50
N TYR A 50 -26.21 -13.73 0.97
CA TYR A 50 -27.10 -13.63 2.12
C TYR A 50 -28.38 -12.88 1.80
N THR A 51 -29.40 -13.06 2.64
CA THR A 51 -30.70 -12.39 2.51
C THR A 51 -31.23 -11.97 3.87
N VAL A 52 -31.87 -10.79 3.93
CA VAL A 52 -32.51 -10.27 5.15
C VAL A 52 -33.62 -11.16 5.70
N LYS A 53 -34.13 -12.11 4.89
CA LYS A 53 -35.11 -13.13 5.32
C LYS A 53 -34.49 -14.19 6.24
N HIS A 54 -33.17 -14.39 6.15
CA HIS A 54 -32.39 -15.35 6.94
C HIS A 54 -31.25 -14.62 7.69
N PRO A 55 -31.58 -13.70 8.62
CA PRO A 55 -30.61 -12.90 9.34
C PRO A 55 -29.61 -13.74 10.13
N GLU A 56 -30.01 -14.90 10.63
CA GLU A 56 -29.17 -15.86 11.35
C GLU A 56 -27.95 -16.35 10.56
N ALA A 57 -27.99 -16.27 9.23
CA ALA A 57 -26.86 -16.66 8.39
C ALA A 57 -25.70 -15.65 8.45
N PHE A 58 -25.94 -14.40 8.85
CA PHE A 58 -24.92 -13.33 8.87
C PHE A 58 -24.96 -12.42 10.11
N LEU A 59 -25.90 -12.62 11.03
CA LEU A 59 -25.98 -11.95 12.33
C LEU A 59 -25.92 -12.99 13.44
N SER A 60 -25.15 -12.67 14.49
CA SER A 60 -25.15 -13.47 15.71
C SER A 60 -26.51 -13.40 16.42
N THR A 61 -26.84 -14.46 17.18
CA THR A 61 -28.04 -14.51 18.03
C THR A 61 -28.16 -13.28 18.94
N ALA A 62 -27.05 -12.87 19.58
CA ALA A 62 -27.00 -11.67 20.41
C ALA A 62 -27.35 -10.38 19.63
N SER A 63 -26.93 -10.27 18.36
CA SER A 63 -27.26 -9.12 17.51
C SER A 63 -28.75 -9.08 17.16
N ILE A 64 -29.34 -10.23 16.84
CA ILE A 64 -30.77 -10.35 16.53
C ILE A 64 -31.61 -10.01 17.77
N GLN A 65 -31.27 -10.56 18.94
CA GLN A 65 -31.97 -10.28 20.20
C GLN A 65 -31.89 -8.80 20.58
N ARG A 66 -30.70 -8.19 20.50
CA ARG A 66 -30.51 -6.75 20.75
C ARG A 66 -31.40 -5.90 19.86
N ARG A 67 -31.50 -6.24 18.56
CA ARG A 67 -32.37 -5.54 17.62
C ARG A 67 -33.84 -5.66 17.97
N ARG A 68 -34.32 -6.86 18.30
CA ARG A 68 -35.70 -7.08 18.76
C ARG A 68 -36.03 -6.23 19.97
N ARG A 69 -35.14 -6.19 20.97
CA ARG A 69 -35.30 -5.35 22.19
C ARG A 69 -35.38 -3.86 21.87
N LEU A 70 -34.63 -3.40 20.86
CA LEU A 70 -34.55 -2.00 20.46
C LEU A 70 -35.54 -1.61 19.34
N GLY A 71 -36.38 -2.54 18.88
CA GLY A 71 -37.29 -2.30 17.75
C GLY A 71 -36.59 -2.04 16.40
N LEU A 72 -35.33 -2.45 16.25
CA LEU A 72 -34.54 -2.25 15.04
C LEU A 72 -34.81 -3.37 14.03
N LYS A 73 -35.25 -3.01 12.82
CA LYS A 73 -35.42 -3.97 11.72
C LYS A 73 -34.06 -4.43 11.17
N VAL A 74 -34.03 -5.62 10.58
CA VAL A 74 -32.90 -6.06 9.74
C VAL A 74 -33.18 -5.60 8.32
N ASP A 75 -32.20 -4.97 7.68
CA ASP A 75 -32.36 -4.42 6.33
C ASP A 75 -31.12 -4.69 5.46
N GLN A 76 -31.11 -4.08 4.27
CA GLN A 76 -30.05 -4.28 3.28
C GLN A 76 -28.69 -3.76 3.75
N HIS A 77 -28.64 -2.79 4.67
CA HIS A 77 -27.38 -2.28 5.21
C HIS A 77 -26.68 -3.33 6.08
N ASP A 78 -27.43 -4.28 6.63
CA ASP A 78 -26.88 -5.34 7.47
C ASP A 78 -26.15 -6.43 6.70
N LEU A 79 -26.46 -6.57 5.41
CA LEU A 79 -25.86 -7.57 4.54
C LEU A 79 -24.34 -7.40 4.49
N PRO A 80 -23.57 -8.49 4.39
CA PRO A 80 -22.13 -8.43 4.13
C PRO A 80 -21.79 -7.72 2.81
N LEU A 81 -20.52 -7.33 2.65
CA LEU A 81 -20.03 -6.86 1.35
C LEU A 81 -20.04 -8.02 0.36
N THR A 82 -20.36 -7.74 -0.91
CA THR A 82 -20.38 -8.76 -1.96
C THR A 82 -18.97 -9.32 -2.20
N PRO A 83 -18.73 -10.64 -2.04
CA PRO A 83 -17.39 -11.23 -2.15
C PRO A 83 -16.73 -11.02 -3.51
N SER A 84 -17.51 -11.02 -4.60
CA SER A 84 -16.98 -10.84 -5.96
C SER A 84 -16.31 -9.48 -6.17
N TYR A 85 -16.80 -8.40 -5.54
CA TYR A 85 -16.12 -7.10 -5.60
C TYR A 85 -14.76 -7.14 -4.89
N LEU A 86 -14.67 -7.83 -3.74
CA LEU A 86 -13.40 -7.99 -3.02
C LEU A 86 -12.39 -8.81 -3.83
N GLN A 87 -12.87 -9.84 -4.53
CA GLN A 87 -12.05 -10.65 -5.42
C GLN A 87 -11.51 -9.81 -6.59
N GLN A 88 -12.38 -9.06 -7.30
CA GLN A 88 -11.97 -8.21 -8.41
C GLN A 88 -10.92 -7.17 -7.99
N LEU A 89 -11.06 -6.57 -6.80
CA LEU A 89 -10.05 -5.65 -6.26
C LEU A 89 -8.67 -6.34 -6.11
N ARG A 90 -8.64 -7.56 -5.56
CA ARG A 90 -7.40 -8.33 -5.42
C ARG A 90 -6.79 -8.70 -6.76
N GLU A 91 -7.61 -9.09 -7.74
CA GLU A 91 -7.17 -9.46 -9.10
C GLU A 91 -6.54 -8.27 -9.84
N VAL A 92 -6.97 -7.04 -9.54
CA VAL A 92 -6.35 -5.79 -10.05
C VAL A 92 -5.04 -5.44 -9.30
N GLY A 93 -4.63 -6.26 -8.34
CA GLY A 93 -3.41 -6.07 -7.55
C GLY A 93 -3.58 -5.16 -6.34
N MET A 94 -4.83 -4.87 -5.92
CA MET A 94 -5.08 -4.04 -4.75
C MET A 94 -4.95 -4.86 -3.47
N LYS A 95 -4.23 -4.31 -2.49
CA LYS A 95 -4.23 -4.85 -1.13
C LYS A 95 -5.42 -4.29 -0.36
N ILE A 96 -6.29 -5.16 0.14
CA ILE A 96 -7.41 -4.76 1.00
C ILE A 96 -6.90 -4.52 2.42
N CYS A 97 -7.08 -3.31 2.94
CA CYS A 97 -6.67 -2.94 4.30
C CYS A 97 -7.84 -2.98 5.28
N TYR A 98 -8.98 -2.40 4.89
CA TYR A 98 -10.15 -2.28 5.75
C TYR A 98 -11.43 -2.47 4.95
N GLN A 99 -12.46 -3.01 5.60
CA GLN A 99 -13.78 -3.21 5.02
C GLN A 99 -14.82 -2.57 5.93
N SER A 100 -15.66 -1.69 5.39
CA SER A 100 -16.79 -1.10 6.11
C SER A 100 -18.07 -1.66 5.54
N LYS A 101 -18.65 -2.62 6.25
CA LYS A 101 -19.95 -3.21 5.91
C LYS A 101 -21.02 -2.13 5.82
N TRP A 102 -21.15 -1.29 6.83
CA TRP A 102 -22.22 -0.30 6.93
C TRP A 102 -22.17 0.77 5.83
N ASN A 103 -20.97 1.25 5.49
CA ASN A 103 -20.81 2.27 4.46
C ASN A 103 -20.65 1.69 3.05
N ASN A 104 -20.79 0.37 2.89
CA ASN A 104 -20.53 -0.34 1.63
C ASN A 104 -19.19 0.06 0.96
N THR A 105 -18.11 0.14 1.74
CA THR A 105 -16.80 0.62 1.24
C THR A 105 -15.64 -0.28 1.65
N VAL A 106 -14.58 -0.24 0.85
CA VAL A 106 -13.31 -0.93 1.11
C VAL A 106 -12.18 0.08 1.03
N VAL A 107 -11.25 0.04 1.98
CA VAL A 107 -9.99 0.77 1.87
C VAL A 107 -8.95 -0.15 1.26
N VAL A 108 -8.40 0.26 0.13
CA VAL A 108 -7.36 -0.46 -0.60
C VAL A 108 -6.05 0.32 -0.61
N GLU A 109 -4.96 -0.40 -0.80
CA GLU A 109 -3.60 0.10 -0.81
C GLU A 109 -2.90 -0.30 -2.11
N THR A 110 -2.13 0.63 -2.70
CA THR A 110 -1.33 0.41 -3.91
C THR A 110 -0.11 1.34 -3.96
N ALA A 111 0.99 0.86 -4.53
CA ALA A 111 2.14 1.69 -4.91
C ALA A 111 1.91 2.36 -6.28
N ASP A 112 1.18 1.70 -7.17
CA ASP A 112 0.86 2.18 -8.51
C ASP A 112 -0.56 2.73 -8.57
N THR A 113 -0.68 4.06 -8.64
CA THR A 113 -1.97 4.75 -8.69
C THR A 113 -2.70 4.57 -10.03
N THR A 114 -2.01 4.14 -11.10
CA THR A 114 -2.62 3.95 -12.41
C THR A 114 -3.62 2.78 -12.43
N GLN A 115 -3.47 1.81 -11.52
CA GLN A 115 -4.43 0.72 -11.33
C GLN A 115 -5.83 1.22 -10.93
N MET A 116 -5.94 2.40 -10.31
CA MET A 116 -7.24 2.98 -9.94
C MET A 116 -8.12 3.29 -11.17
N ARG A 117 -7.55 3.38 -12.37
CA ARG A 117 -8.33 3.48 -13.61
C ARG A 117 -9.12 2.21 -13.90
N LYS A 118 -8.62 1.03 -13.51
CA LYS A 118 -9.35 -0.25 -13.61
C LYS A 118 -10.41 -0.34 -12.53
N VAL A 119 -10.06 0.03 -11.29
CA VAL A 119 -11.00 0.02 -10.14
C VAL A 119 -12.22 0.90 -10.40
N ARG A 120 -12.04 2.08 -11.01
CA ARG A 120 -13.15 2.98 -11.40
C ARG A 120 -14.13 2.40 -12.43
N ARG A 121 -13.76 1.31 -13.13
CA ARG A 121 -14.63 0.65 -14.11
C ARG A 121 -15.44 -0.50 -13.52
N PHE A 122 -15.21 -0.85 -12.25
CA PHE A 122 -16.07 -1.82 -11.57
C PHE A 122 -17.49 -1.29 -11.50
N PRO A 123 -18.50 -2.18 -11.43
CA PRO A 123 -19.88 -1.76 -11.30
C PRO A 123 -19.99 -0.78 -10.13
N SER A 124 -20.61 0.36 -10.43
CA SER A 124 -20.94 1.47 -9.52
C SER A 124 -22.44 1.61 -9.40
#